data_AF-A0ABD7K728-F1
#
_entry.id   AF-A0ABD7K728-F1
#
_cell.length_a   1.000
_cell.length_b   1.000
_cell.length_c   1.000
_cell.angle_alpha   90.00
_cell.angle_beta   90.00
_cell.angle_gamma   90.00
#
_symmetry.space_group_name_H-M   'P 1'
#
loop_
_entity.id
_entity.type
_entity.pdbx_description
1 polymer ?
#
loop_
_entity_poly.entity_id
_entity_poly.type
_entity_poly.pdbx_seq_one_letter_code
_entity_poly.pdbx_strand_id
1 'polypeptide(L)' 'MATPAYMSITGTKQGLITAGAFTEDSVGNTYQEGHEDQVMVQGFNHEVIIPRDPQSGQPTG' A
#
# COMPACT_ATOMS: atom_id res chain seq x y z
N MET A 1 -17.21 9.20 -5.03
CA MET A 1 -16.43 8.72 -3.87
C MET A 1 -15.21 8.01 -4.40
N ALA A 2 -14.03 8.28 -3.84
CA ALA A 2 -12.86 7.47 -4.16
C ALA A 2 -13.08 6.06 -3.56
N THR A 3 -12.92 5.02 -4.37
CA THR A 3 -12.90 3.65 -3.89
C THR A 3 -11.63 3.43 -3.07
N PRO A 4 -11.72 2.98 -1.81
CA PRO A 4 -10.54 2.74 -0.99
C PRO A 4 -9.72 1.58 -1.54
N ALA A 5 -8.40 1.65 -1.35
CA ALA A 5 -7.50 0.53 -1.57
C ALA A 5 -7.12 -0.09 -0.23
N TYR A 6 -6.78 -1.38 -0.24
CA TYR A 6 -6.32 -2.11 0.94
C TYR A 6 -4.97 -2.75 0.67
N MET A 7 -4.14 -2.85 1.72
CA MET A 7 -2.82 -3.45 1.64
C MET A 7 -2.62 -4.43 2.78
N SER A 8 -2.01 -5.58 2.47
CA SER A 8 -1.52 -6.55 3.44
C SER A 8 0.01 -6.56 3.41
N ILE A 9 0.66 -6.57 4.58
CA ILE A 9 2.11 -6.61 4.69
C ILE A 9 2.52 -7.86 5.46
N THR A 10 3.28 -8.73 4.81
CA THR A 10 3.88 -9.91 5.45
C THR A 10 5.39 -9.71 5.57
N GLY A 11 5.86 -9.50 6.79
CA GLY A 11 7.27 -9.37 7.11
C GLY A 11 7.95 -10.73 7.28
N THR A 12 9.21 -10.81 6.87
CA THR A 12 10.01 -12.05 6.96
C THR A 12 10.22 -12.56 8.38
N LYS A 13 10.27 -11.67 9.39
CA LYS A 13 10.43 -12.03 10.80
C LYS A 13 9.14 -11.90 11.63
N GLN A 14 8.23 -11.04 11.20
CA GLN A 14 7.05 -10.64 11.98
C GLN A 14 5.76 -11.30 11.49
N GLY A 15 5.83 -12.11 10.43
CA GLY A 15 4.64 -12.72 9.84
C GLY A 15 3.74 -11.64 9.25
N LEU A 16 2.42 -11.82 9.37
CA LEU A 16 1.43 -10.88 8.88
C LEU A 16 1.39 -9.63 9.77
N ILE A 17 2.13 -8.59 9.38
CA ILE A 17 2.26 -7.32 10.14
C ILE A 17 0.91 -6.61 10.23
N THR A 18 0.09 -6.71 9.18
CA THR A 18 -1.22 -6.08 9.13
C THR A 18 -2.33 -6.90 9.79
N ALA A 19 -1.99 -8.00 10.50
CA ALA A 19 -2.98 -8.80 11.20
C ALA A 19 -3.74 -7.94 12.23
N GLY A 20 -5.07 -7.90 12.12
CA GLY A 20 -5.94 -7.08 12.96
C GLY A 20 -5.81 -5.57 12.79
N ALA A 21 -5.11 -5.08 11.76
CA ALA A 21 -4.83 -3.65 11.57
C ALA A 21 -6.05 -2.81 11.13
N PHE A 22 -7.17 -3.43 10.77
CA PHE A 22 -8.42 -2.73 10.46
C PHE A 22 -9.61 -3.35 11.19
N THR A 23 -9.44 -3.45 12.50
CA THR A 23 -10.45 -3.87 13.50
C THR A 23 -10.92 -2.67 14.31
N GLU A 24 -12.00 -2.85 15.09
CA GLU A 24 -12.48 -1.83 16.01
C GLU A 24 -11.41 -1.39 17.02
N ASP A 25 -10.62 -2.34 17.55
CA ASP A 25 -9.52 -2.04 18.48
C ASP A 25 -8.42 -1.16 17.84
N SER A 26 -8.29 -1.19 16.51
CA SER A 26 -7.27 -0.46 15.77
C SER A 26 -7.74 0.93 15.31
N VAL A 27 -8.90 1.01 14.65
CA VAL A 27 -9.39 2.22 13.98
C VAL A 27 -10.75 2.71 14.48
N GLY A 28 -11.27 2.11 15.56
CA GLY A 28 -12.59 2.38 16.11
C GLY A 28 -13.69 2.07 15.09
N ASN A 29 -14.74 2.89 15.09
CA ASN A 29 -15.97 2.67 14.31
C ASN A 29 -15.81 2.76 12.78
N THR A 30 -14.59 3.01 12.29
CA THR A 30 -14.30 3.13 10.85
C THR A 30 -13.81 1.83 10.20
N TYR A 31 -13.70 0.76 11.00
CA TYR A 31 -13.32 -0.56 10.50
C TYR A 31 -14.34 -1.12 9.50
N GLN A 32 -13.91 -2.11 8.72
CA GLN A 32 -14.78 -2.79 7.76
C GLN A 32 -14.59 -4.30 7.84
N GLU A 33 -15.70 -5.03 7.96
CA GLU A 33 -15.71 -6.49 7.92
C GLU A 33 -15.16 -7.01 6.58
N GLY A 34 -14.36 -8.08 6.65
CA GLY A 34 -13.68 -8.70 5.51
C GLY A 34 -12.33 -8.07 5.14
N HIS A 35 -11.90 -7.03 5.85
CA HIS A 35 -10.61 -6.35 5.65
C HIS A 35 -9.77 -6.23 6.93
N GLU A 36 -10.05 -7.05 7.95
CA GLU A 36 -9.50 -6.96 9.31
C GLU A 36 -7.96 -7.05 9.34
N ASP A 37 -7.39 -7.86 8.44
CA ASP A 37 -5.94 -8.11 8.33
C ASP A 37 -5.23 -7.24 7.28
N GLN A 38 -5.87 -6.13 6.88
CA GLN A 38 -5.37 -5.19 5.89
C GLN A 38 -5.32 -3.79 6.49
N VAL A 39 -4.58 -2.88 5.86
CA VAL A 39 -4.67 -1.44 6.15
C VAL A 39 -5.44 -0.73 5.05
N MET A 40 -6.27 0.25 5.42
CA MET A 40 -6.97 1.11 4.46
C MET A 40 -6.05 2.22 3.95
N VAL A 41 -5.77 2.22 2.65
CA VAL A 41 -4.90 3.19 1.98
C VAL A 41 -5.71 4.43 1.58
N GLN A 42 -5.38 5.57 2.18
CA GLN A 42 -6.09 6.85 1.94
C GLN A 42 -5.64 7.55 0.65
N GLY A 43 -4.42 7.28 0.20
CA GLY A 43 -3.85 7.85 -1.02
C GLY A 43 -2.62 7.07 -1.45
N PHE A 44 -2.36 7.04 -2.75
CA PHE A 44 -1.23 6.32 -3.34
C PHE A 44 -0.53 7.20 -4.38
N ASN A 45 0.80 7.29 -4.28
CA ASN A 45 1.65 7.91 -5.28
C ASN A 45 2.90 7.03 -5.47
N HIS A 46 3.22 6.70 -6.72
CA HIS A 46 4.34 5.85 -7.06
C HIS A 46 4.86 6.20 -8.45
N GLU A 47 6.18 6.33 -8.57
CA GLU A 47 6.87 6.66 -9.82
C GLU A 47 7.95 5.62 -10.11
N VAL A 48 8.06 5.22 -11.37
CA VAL A 48 9.15 4.37 -11.86
C VAL A 48 9.87 5.13 -12.97
N ILE A 49 11.16 5.38 -12.79
CA ILE A 49 11.97 6.19 -13.70
C ILE A 49 12.89 5.28 -14.50
N ILE A 50 12.94 5.53 -15.81
CA ILE A 50 13.96 4.97 -16.70
C ILE A 50 14.95 6.11 -17.01
N PRO A 51 16.23 6.03 -16.59
CA PRO A 51 17.24 7.00 -16.95
C PRO A 51 17.36 7.10 -18.48
N ARG A 52 17.40 8.32 -19.02
CA ARG A 52 17.47 8.59 -20.45
C ARG A 52 18.57 9.59 -20.76
N ASP A 53 19.26 9.39 -21.87
CA ASP A 53 20.25 10.35 -22.39
C ASP A 53 19.53 11.64 -22.84
N PRO A 54 19.91 12.83 -22.35
CA PRO A 54 19.26 14.09 -22.71
C PRO A 54 19.33 14.45 -24.20
N GLN A 55 20.34 13.95 -24.92
CA GLN A 55 20.52 14.27 -26.34
C GLN A 55 19.75 13.32 -27.27
N SER A 56 19.72 12.02 -26.96
CA SER A 56 19.07 11.00 -27.79
C SER A 56 17.72 10.49 -27.28
N GLY A 57 17.38 10.70 -25.99
CA GLY A 57 16.18 10.17 -25.34
C GLY A 57 16.21 8.65 -25.10
N GLN A 58 17.31 7.97 -25.43
CA GLN A 58 17.46 6.52 -25.29
C GLN A 58 17.65 6.12 -23.82
N PRO A 59 17.07 4.99 -23.38
CA PRO A 59 17.33 4.44 -22.05
C PRO A 59 18.82 4.17 -21.85
N THR A 60 19.39 4.62 -20.73
CA THR A 60 20.83 4.42 -20.46
C THR A 60 21.14 3.16 -19.67
N GLY A 61 20.11 2.45 -19.17
CA GLY A 61 20.25 1.13 -18.55
C GLY A 61 20.80 1.18 -17.13
#